data_AF-A0A4Y4DUC8-F1
#
_entry.id   AF-A0A4Y4DUC8-F1
#
_cell.length_a   1.000
_cell.length_b   1.000
_cell.length_c   1.000
_cell.angle_alpha   90.00
_cell.angle_beta   90.00
_cell.angle_gamma   90.00
#
_symmetry.space_group_name_H-M   'P 1'
#
loop_
_entity.id
_entity.type
_entity.pdbx_description
1 polymer ?
#
loop_
_entity_poly.entity_id
_entity_poly.type
_entity_poly.pdbx_seq_one_letter_code
_entity_poly.pdbx_strand_id
1 'polypeptide(L)'
;MRIVTIASEGPVQLNLNGTCHELSLGMQAQFLDTDRAAITLGGYEQYALNLMVRRGKGYGSVEIEHLRGSRVFEPTNLWHRIVVLAGTVQMEDGTELGPLSAINPTDSRLALRAEHAMLAHIVVAAIS
;
A
#
# COMPACT_ATOMS: atom_id res chain seq x y z
N MET A 1 -6.62 -13.25 5.74
CA MET A 1 -7.21 -12.02 5.17
C MET A 1 -6.23 -11.48 4.17
N ARG A 2 -6.73 -11.07 3.00
CA ARG A 2 -5.94 -10.45 1.95
C ARG A 2 -6.44 -9.04 1.74
N ILE A 3 -5.50 -8.11 1.58
CA ILE A 3 -5.77 -6.76 1.11
C ILE A 3 -5.00 -6.59 -0.19
N VAL A 4 -5.71 -6.25 -1.26
CA VAL A 4 -5.11 -5.87 -2.54
C VAL A 4 -5.32 -4.39 -2.72
N THR A 5 -4.23 -3.65 -2.93
CA THR A 5 -4.23 -2.21 -3.21
C THR A 5 -3.68 -1.98 -4.60
N ILE A 6 -4.41 -1.26 -5.46
CA ILE A 6 -3.92 -0.97 -6.81
C ILE A 6 -2.78 0.05 -6.75
N ALA A 7 -1.68 -0.25 -7.44
CA ALA A 7 -0.44 0.53 -7.46
C ALA A 7 -0.04 0.95 -8.89
N SER A 8 -0.95 0.82 -9.87
CA SER A 8 -0.80 1.29 -11.24
C SER A 8 -1.91 2.26 -11.61
N GLU A 9 -1.69 3.08 -12.62
CA GLU A 9 -2.72 3.96 -13.18
C GLU A 9 -3.84 3.18 -13.86
N GLY A 10 -5.04 3.79 -13.89
CA GLY A 10 -6.24 3.27 -14.55
C GLY A 10 -6.94 2.09 -13.86
N PRO A 11 -8.15 1.74 -14.33
CA PRO A 11 -9.01 0.80 -13.63
C PRO A 11 -8.57 -0.66 -13.83
N VAL A 12 -8.58 -1.41 -12.72
CA VAL A 12 -8.50 -2.86 -12.67
C VAL A 12 -9.89 -3.40 -12.35
N GLN A 13 -10.37 -4.36 -13.12
CA GLN A 13 -11.64 -5.02 -12.82
C GLN A 13 -11.38 -6.23 -11.92
N LEU A 14 -11.88 -6.18 -10.70
CA LEU A 14 -11.87 -7.28 -9.74
C LEU A 14 -13.27 -7.91 -9.71
N ASN A 15 -13.37 -9.18 -10.09
CA ASN A 15 -14.54 -9.98 -9.80
C ASN A 15 -14.34 -10.70 -8.47
N LEU A 16 -15.18 -10.39 -7.48
CA LEU A 16 -15.19 -11.03 -6.18
C LEU A 16 -16.53 -11.74 -5.96
N ASN A 17 -16.49 -13.07 -5.88
CA ASN A 17 -17.68 -13.92 -5.70
C ASN A 17 -18.83 -13.62 -6.70
N GLY A 18 -18.48 -13.29 -7.95
CA GLY A 18 -19.43 -12.96 -9.02
C GLY A 18 -19.78 -11.48 -9.13
N THR A 19 -19.37 -10.64 -8.17
CA THR A 19 -19.59 -9.19 -8.21
C THR A 19 -18.38 -8.50 -8.85
N CYS A 20 -18.61 -7.66 -9.85
CA CYS A 20 -17.55 -6.89 -10.49
C CYS A 20 -17.34 -5.55 -9.78
N HIS A 21 -16.09 -5.24 -9.48
CA HIS A 21 -15.64 -4.01 -8.86
C HIS A 21 -14.56 -3.38 -9.74
N GLU A 22 -14.70 -2.10 -10.01
CA GLU A 22 -13.66 -1.32 -10.64
C GLU A 22 -12.77 -0.69 -9.56
N LEU A 23 -11.46 -0.94 -9.62
CA LEU A 23 -10.49 -0.43 -8.66
C LEU A 23 -9.47 0.43 -9.40
N SER A 24 -9.30 1.68 -8.96
CA SER A 24 -8.29 2.61 -9.47
C SER A 24 -7.09 2.68 -8.50
N LEU A 25 -6.02 3.35 -8.92
CA LEU A 25 -4.83 3.62 -8.09
C LEU A 25 -5.19 4.04 -6.66
N GLY A 26 -4.60 3.35 -5.67
CA GLY A 26 -4.85 3.55 -4.24
C GLY A 26 -6.13 2.89 -3.71
N MET A 27 -7.07 2.47 -4.57
CA MET A 27 -8.24 1.72 -4.13
C MET A 27 -7.86 0.32 -3.65
N GLN A 28 -8.65 -0.18 -2.70
CA GLN A 28 -8.40 -1.43 -2.02
C GLN A 28 -9.58 -2.38 -2.13
N ALA A 29 -9.29 -3.66 -2.17
CA ALA A 29 -10.25 -4.72 -1.92
C ALA A 29 -9.75 -5.65 -0.83
N GLN A 30 -10.64 -5.98 0.10
CA GLN A 30 -10.37 -6.93 1.17
C GLN A 30 -11.22 -8.18 0.97
N PHE A 31 -10.58 -9.34 1.08
CA PHE A 31 -11.27 -10.62 0.93
C PHE A 31 -10.57 -11.74 1.71
N LEU A 32 -11.28 -12.84 1.89
CA LEU A 32 -10.82 -14.04 2.58
C LEU A 32 -10.17 -15.01 1.61
N ASP A 33 -9.37 -15.93 2.15
CA ASP A 33 -8.71 -16.98 1.35
C ASP A 33 -9.71 -17.96 0.70
N THR A 34 -10.97 -17.96 1.16
CA THR A 34 -12.07 -18.76 0.62
C THR A 34 -12.84 -18.09 -0.50
N ASP A 35 -12.63 -16.77 -0.70
CA ASP A 35 -13.34 -16.04 -1.74
C ASP A 35 -12.78 -16.36 -3.12
N ARG A 36 -13.67 -16.41 -4.12
CA ARG A 36 -13.28 -16.51 -5.52
C ARG A 36 -13.01 -15.11 -6.04
N ALA A 37 -11.73 -14.78 -6.18
CA ALA A 37 -11.27 -13.52 -6.77
C ALA A 37 -10.66 -13.76 -8.15
N ALA A 38 -11.08 -12.98 -9.15
CA ALA A 38 -10.47 -12.95 -10.47
C ALA A 38 -10.20 -11.50 -10.88
N ILE A 39 -9.02 -11.23 -11.43
CA ILE A 39 -8.65 -9.91 -11.93
C ILE A 39 -8.64 -9.97 -13.45
N THR A 40 -9.33 -9.02 -14.08
CA THR A 40 -9.20 -8.77 -15.51
C THR A 40 -8.25 -7.61 -15.71
N LEU A 41 -7.13 -7.88 -16.38
CA LEU A 41 -6.12 -6.89 -16.67
C LEU A 41 -6.52 -6.06 -17.90
N GLY A 42 -6.15 -4.77 -17.87
CA GLY A 42 -6.26 -3.88 -19.02
C GLY A 42 -5.17 -4.13 -20.08
N GLY A 43 -5.10 -3.23 -21.07
CA GLY A 43 -4.10 -3.30 -22.16
C GLY A 43 -2.70 -2.76 -21.81
N TYR A 44 -2.41 -2.52 -20.53
CA TYR A 44 -1.17 -1.92 -20.05
C TYR A 44 -0.70 -2.66 -18.78
N GLU A 45 0.57 -2.45 -18.39
CA GLU A 45 1.12 -3.08 -17.18
C GLU A 45 0.39 -2.59 -15.93
N GLN A 46 -0.02 -3.54 -15.09
CA GLN A 46 -0.77 -3.26 -13.87
C GLN A 46 -0.05 -3.85 -12.67
N TYR A 47 0.01 -3.04 -11.61
CA TYR A 47 0.74 -3.33 -10.39
C TYR A 47 -0.21 -3.28 -9.22
N ALA A 48 -0.05 -4.19 -8.26
CA ALA A 48 -0.82 -4.20 -7.03
C ALA A 48 0.07 -4.54 -5.84
N LEU A 49 -0.17 -3.85 -4.73
CA LEU A 49 0.37 -4.19 -3.44
C LEU A 49 -0.53 -5.21 -2.76
N ASN A 50 0.06 -6.35 -2.38
CA ASN A 50 -0.67 -7.44 -1.74
C ASN A 50 -0.19 -7.62 -0.30
N LEU A 51 -1.10 -7.42 0.65
CA LEU A 51 -0.87 -7.78 2.05
C LEU A 51 -1.60 -9.09 2.36
N MET A 52 -0.83 -10.10 2.77
CA MET A 52 -1.35 -11.38 3.23
C MET A 52 -0.83 -11.67 4.62
N VAL A 53 -1.74 -11.70 5.60
CA VAL A 53 -1.41 -12.05 6.98
C VAL A 53 -2.06 -13.39 7.32
N ARG A 54 -1.24 -14.32 7.84
CA ARG A 54 -1.70 -15.65 8.26
C ARG A 54 -2.72 -15.51 9.39
N ARG A 55 -3.89 -16.13 9.21
CA ARG A 55 -4.97 -16.12 10.21
C ARG A 55 -4.46 -16.61 11.56
N GLY A 56 -4.78 -15.87 12.62
CA GLY A 56 -4.40 -16.18 14.00
C GLY A 56 -2.91 -15.97 14.33
N LYS A 57 -2.13 -15.38 13.43
CA LYS A 57 -0.73 -14.99 13.69
C LYS A 57 -0.52 -13.49 13.80
N GLY A 58 -1.45 -12.69 13.29
CA GLY A 58 -1.33 -11.24 13.29
C GLY A 58 -2.54 -10.55 12.68
N TYR A 59 -2.49 -9.23 12.74
CA TYR A 59 -3.35 -8.32 12.02
C TYR A 59 -2.49 -7.47 11.09
N GLY A 60 -3.04 -7.13 9.92
CA GLY A 60 -2.37 -6.25 8.97
C GLY A 60 -3.37 -5.24 8.42
N SER A 61 -2.90 -4.01 8.22
CA SER A 61 -3.66 -2.94 7.57
C SER A 61 -2.84 -2.32 6.44
N VAL A 62 -3.56 -1.74 5.47
CA VAL A 62 -2.99 -0.83 4.48
C VAL A 62 -3.80 0.46 4.54
N GLU A 63 -3.18 1.58 4.87
CA GLU A 63 -3.80 2.90 4.88
C GLU A 63 -3.23 3.76 3.76
N ILE A 64 -4.08 4.54 3.09
CA ILE A 64 -3.66 5.41 1.99
C ILE A 64 -3.56 6.85 2.50
N GLU A 65 -2.36 7.43 2.42
CA GLU A 65 -2.11 8.83 2.76
C GLU A 65 -1.86 9.63 1.46
N HIS A 66 -2.48 10.80 1.35
CA HIS A 66 -2.11 11.79 0.34
C HIS A 66 -1.21 12.83 1.00
N LEU A 67 0.09 12.72 0.75
CA LEU A 67 1.09 13.62 1.31
C LEU A 67 1.23 14.89 0.47
N ARG A 68 1.06 16.04 1.12
CA ARG A 68 1.41 17.37 0.60
C ARG A 68 2.14 18.15 1.68
N GLY A 69 3.38 18.54 1.41
CA GLY A 69 4.27 19.16 2.40
C GLY A 69 5.17 18.14 3.06
N SER A 70 5.25 18.15 4.40
CA SER A 70 6.15 17.29 5.17
C SER A 70 5.41 16.35 6.13
N ARG A 71 5.98 15.17 6.34
CA ARG A 71 5.50 14.16 7.29
C ARG A 71 6.68 13.55 8.02
N VAL A 72 6.52 13.35 9.33
CA VAL A 72 7.52 12.71 10.18
C VAL A 72 6.91 11.46 10.78
N PHE A 73 7.64 10.37 10.69
CA PHE A 73 7.32 9.09 11.29
C PHE A 73 8.31 8.83 12.42
N GLU A 74 7.76 8.63 13.61
CA GLU A 74 8.55 8.17 14.76
C GLU A 74 8.78 6.66 14.66
N PRO A 75 9.92 6.15 15.20
CA PRO A 75 10.17 4.72 15.27
C PRO A 75 9.02 3.98 15.96
N THR A 76 8.73 2.77 15.49
CA THR A 76 7.69 1.90 16.05
C THR A 76 8.21 0.49 16.22
N ASN A 77 7.68 -0.23 17.21
CA ASN A 77 7.96 -1.65 17.43
C ASN A 77 7.09 -2.57 16.54
N LEU A 78 6.15 -2.01 15.79
CA LEU A 78 5.36 -2.74 14.81
C LEU A 78 6.13 -2.88 13.50
N TRP A 79 5.84 -3.92 12.72
CA TRP A 79 6.34 -3.98 11.35
C TRP A 79 5.59 -2.94 10.53
N HIS A 80 6.29 -1.89 10.09
CA HIS A 80 5.72 -0.80 9.31
C HIS A 80 6.54 -0.59 8.04
N ARG A 81 5.87 -0.55 6.89
CA ARG A 81 6.42 -0.20 5.58
C ARG A 81 5.61 0.94 4.97
N ILE A 82 6.29 1.85 4.29
CA ILE A 82 5.65 2.90 3.48
C ILE A 82 6.02 2.64 2.02
N VAL A 83 5.02 2.57 1.14
CA VAL A 83 5.25 2.43 -0.31
C VAL A 83 4.71 3.65 -1.03
N VAL A 84 5.51 4.23 -1.92
CA VAL A 84 5.05 5.32 -2.79
C VAL A 84 4.18 4.73 -3.90
N LEU A 85 2.91 5.07 -3.96
CA LEU A 85 1.99 4.64 -5.02
C LEU A 85 1.98 5.62 -6.20
N ALA A 86 2.13 6.91 -5.94
CA ALA A 86 2.13 7.97 -6.94
C ALA A 86 2.96 9.17 -6.49
N GLY A 87 3.47 9.93 -7.45
CA GLY A 87 4.30 11.11 -7.20
C GLY A 87 5.71 10.76 -6.72
N THR A 88 6.39 11.77 -6.18
CA THR A 88 7.78 11.68 -5.72
C THR A 88 7.87 12.16 -4.29
N VAL A 89 8.61 11.41 -3.48
CA VAL A 89 8.91 11.76 -2.09
C VAL A 89 10.40 12.01 -1.93
N GLN A 90 10.75 13.08 -1.24
CA GLN A 90 12.12 13.40 -0.85
C GLN A 90 12.35 13.04 0.63
N MET A 91 13.45 12.34 0.89
CA MET A 91 13.96 12.03 2.21
C MET A 91 14.83 13.17 2.77
N GLU A 92 15.12 13.14 4.07
CA GLU A 92 15.93 14.17 4.75
C GLU A 92 17.37 14.27 4.21
N ASP A 93 17.93 13.17 3.73
CA ASP A 93 19.26 13.11 3.09
C ASP A 93 19.26 13.61 1.63
N GLY A 94 18.11 14.03 1.11
CA GLY A 94 17.92 14.49 -0.26
C GLY A 94 17.59 13.39 -1.27
N THR A 95 17.56 12.12 -0.85
CA THR A 95 17.17 11.00 -1.73
C THR A 95 15.73 11.17 -2.20
N GLU A 96 15.50 10.99 -3.50
CA GLU A 96 14.17 11.00 -4.10
C GLU A 96 13.69 9.58 -4.39
N LEU A 97 12.43 9.32 -4.04
CA LEU A 97 11.77 8.04 -4.19
C LEU A 97 10.50 8.22 -5.02
N GLY A 98 10.46 7.52 -6.16
CA GLY A 98 9.30 7.47 -7.03
C GLY A 98 8.38 6.28 -6.75
N PRO A 99 7.35 6.07 -7.59
CA PRO A 99 6.39 4.99 -7.43
C PRO A 99 7.04 3.61 -7.25
N LEU A 100 6.39 2.76 -6.46
CA LEU A 100 6.80 1.41 -6.05
C LEU A 100 8.05 1.34 -5.15
N SER A 101 8.66 2.48 -4.80
CA SER A 101 9.72 2.53 -3.78
C SER A 101 9.14 2.22 -2.39
N ALA A 102 9.86 1.43 -1.60
CA ALA A 102 9.47 1.04 -0.26
C ALA A 102 10.46 1.53 0.81
N ILE A 103 9.93 2.04 1.92
CA ILE A 103 10.68 2.67 3.00
C ILE A 103 10.35 2.00 4.34
N ASN A 104 11.36 1.89 5.20
CA ASN A 104 11.25 1.38 6.58
C ASN A 104 11.36 2.51 7.60
N PRO A 105 10.26 2.95 8.23
CA PRO A 105 10.31 3.88 9.35
C PRO A 105 10.63 3.19 10.69
N THR A 106 10.99 1.91 10.71
CA THR A 106 11.02 1.08 11.92
C THR A 106 12.24 1.36 12.81
N ASP A 107 13.41 1.60 12.21
CA ASP A 107 14.68 1.65 12.94
C ASP A 107 15.08 3.07 13.39
N SER A 108 14.54 4.10 12.71
CA SER A 108 14.89 5.49 12.98
C SER A 108 13.76 6.43 12.56
N ARG A 109 13.77 7.63 13.15
CA ARG A 109 12.87 8.72 12.74
C ARG A 109 13.03 8.96 11.24
N LEU A 110 11.92 8.97 10.51
CA LEU A 110 11.87 9.17 9.07
C LEU A 110 11.12 10.47 8.77
N ALA A 111 11.76 11.41 8.08
CA ALA A 111 11.11 12.60 7.58
C ALA A 111 10.98 12.53 6.06
N LEU A 112 9.75 12.71 5.56
CA LEU A 112 9.39 12.72 4.16
C LEU A 112 8.85 14.09 3.76
N ARG A 113 9.12 14.50 2.52
CA ARG A 113 8.54 15.68 1.90
C ARG A 113 8.03 15.36 0.50
N ALA A 114 6.91 15.93 0.10
CA ALA A 114 6.40 15.81 -1.25
C ALA A 114 5.61 17.06 -1.62
N GLU A 115 5.65 17.44 -2.90
CA GLU A 115 4.67 18.40 -3.42
C GLU A 115 3.28 17.76 -3.44
N HIS A 116 3.19 16.60 -4.07
CA HIS A 116 2.02 15.71 -4.06
C HIS A 116 2.50 14.26 -4.20
N ALA A 117 2.18 13.41 -3.23
CA ALA A 117 2.43 11.97 -3.31
C ALA A 117 1.28 11.17 -2.70
N MET A 118 1.07 9.96 -3.20
CA MET A 118 0.16 8.98 -2.61
C MET A 118 1.01 7.87 -1.98
N LEU A 119 0.80 7.60 -0.70
CA LEU A 119 1.56 6.62 0.07
C LEU A 119 0.64 5.51 0.57
N ALA A 120 1.13 4.27 0.56
CA ALA A 120 0.53 3.15 1.25
C ALA A 120 1.30 2.85 2.53
N HIS A 121 0.65 3.01 3.67
CA HIS A 121 1.15 2.65 5.00
C HIS A 121 0.73 1.23 5.33
N ILE A 122 1.70 0.32 5.42
CA ILE A 122 1.45 -1.09 5.70
C ILE A 122 1.92 -1.37 7.11
N VAL A 123 0.99 -1.68 8.00
CA VAL A 123 1.30 -2.00 9.40
C VAL A 123 0.90 -3.43 9.67
N VAL A 124 1.79 -4.20 10.29
CA VAL A 124 1.53 -5.58 10.73
C VAL A 124 1.87 -5.71 12.20
N ALA A 125 0.90 -6.18 12.99
CA ALA A 125 1.04 -6.50 14.39
C ALA A 125 0.90 -8.02 14.59
N ALA A 126 1.88 -8.64 15.24
CA ALA A 126 1.80 -10.05 15.60
C ALA A 126 0.85 -10.27 16.78
N ILE A 127 0.15 -11.40 16.79
CA ILE A 127 -0.59 -11.87 17.97
C ILE A 127 0.34 -12.81 18.73
N SER A 128 0.66 -12.46 19.97
CA SER A 128 1.41 -13.28 20.92
C SER A 128 0.61 -14.48 21.38
#